data_AF-A0A7K5CDC6-F1
#
_entry.id   AF-A0A7K5CDC6-F1
#
_cell.length_a   1.000
_cell.length_b   1.000
_cell.length_c   1.000
_cell.angle_alpha   90.00
_cell.angle_beta   90.00
_cell.angle_gamma   90.00
#
_symmetry.space_group_name_H-M   'P 1'
#
loop_
_entity.id
_entity.type
_entity.pdbx_description
1 polymer ?
#
loop_
_entity_poly.entity_id
_entity_poly.type
_entity_poly.pdbx_seq_one_letter_code
_entity_poly.pdbx_strand_id
1 'polypeptide(L)'
;GLFGLVNNAGIANPIGPTEWMDIEDFRRVMAVNAFGAIEVTLQLLPLLKRARGRVVNTSSVLGRISANGGGYCISKFCIEAFSDSLRRDMRHFGVKVSIVEPGFFKTNVTDLDSLEASLRQRWERLEPATRSSYGEHFF
;
A
#
# COMPACT_ATOMS: atom_id res chain seq x y z
N GLY A 1 -22.23 -17.97 5.79
CA GLY A 1 -20.84 -17.50 5.98
C GLY A 1 -20.52 -16.42 4.95
N LEU A 2 -19.28 -15.94 4.87
CA LEU A 2 -18.84 -14.95 3.88
C LEU A 2 -18.04 -15.64 2.76
N PHE A 3 -18.54 -15.60 1.52
CA PHE A 3 -17.94 -16.35 0.41
C PHE A 3 -16.67 -15.72 -0.14
N GLY A 4 -16.55 -14.39 -0.07
CA GLY A 4 -15.40 -13.65 -0.58
C GLY A 4 -15.20 -12.34 0.14
N LEU A 5 -13.93 -11.97 0.32
CA LEU A 5 -13.46 -10.67 0.76
C LEU A 5 -12.45 -10.16 -0.27
N VAL A 6 -12.60 -8.90 -0.69
CA VAL A 6 -11.65 -8.23 -1.59
C VAL A 6 -11.13 -6.99 -0.90
N ASN A 7 -9.87 -7.03 -0.46
CA ASN A 7 -9.18 -5.86 0.09
C ASN A 7 -8.58 -5.06 -1.07
N ASN A 8 -9.29 -4.01 -1.48
CA ASN A 8 -8.91 -3.14 -2.60
C ASN A 8 -8.55 -1.71 -2.19
N ALA A 9 -9.02 -1.23 -1.04
CA ALA A 9 -8.78 0.14 -0.61
C ALA A 9 -7.27 0.43 -0.55
N GLY A 10 -6.87 1.58 -1.09
CA GLY A 10 -5.48 2.00 -1.03
C GLY A 10 -5.24 3.43 -1.51
N ILE A 11 -4.17 4.03 -1.00
CA ILE A 11 -3.66 5.36 -1.36
C ILE A 11 -2.18 5.26 -1.72
N ALA A 12 -1.74 5.99 -2.74
CA ALA A 12 -0.32 6.11 -3.08
C ALA A 12 0.33 7.32 -2.42
N ASN A 13 -0.40 8.44 -2.36
CA ASN A 13 0.12 9.64 -1.77
C ASN A 13 0.17 9.54 -0.24
N PRO A 14 1.26 10.02 0.36
CA PRO A 14 2.25 10.86 -0.30
C PRO A 14 3.45 10.06 -0.81
N ILE A 15 4.04 10.56 -1.90
CA ILE A 15 5.27 10.02 -2.48
C ILE A 15 6.34 11.11 -2.56
N GLY A 16 7.61 10.68 -2.57
CA GLY A 16 8.76 11.57 -2.71
C GLY A 16 10.06 10.87 -2.32
N PRO A 17 11.22 11.50 -2.58
CA PRO A 17 12.50 11.07 -2.03
C PRO A 17 12.41 10.86 -0.51
N THR A 18 13.11 9.85 0.02
CA THR A 18 12.96 9.45 1.43
C THR A 18 13.23 10.58 2.42
N GLU A 19 14.23 11.43 2.16
CA GLU A 19 14.57 12.57 3.03
C GLU A 19 13.47 13.65 3.05
N TRP A 20 12.53 13.62 2.09
CA TRP A 20 11.40 14.56 2.03
C TRP A 20 10.18 14.07 2.81
N MET A 21 10.27 12.89 3.43
CA MET A 21 9.17 12.22 4.09
C MET A 21 9.34 12.29 5.60
N ASP A 22 8.23 12.47 6.33
CA ASP A 22 8.19 12.27 7.77
C ASP A 22 7.58 10.90 8.12
N ILE A 23 7.61 10.52 9.40
CA ILE A 23 7.06 9.23 9.82
C ILE A 23 5.53 9.15 9.68
N GLU A 24 4.82 10.28 9.76
CA GLU A 24 3.36 10.32 9.63
C GLU A 24 2.90 10.00 8.22
N ASP A 25 3.71 10.36 7.22
CA ASP A 25 3.50 10.00 5.83
C ASP A 25 3.45 8.48 5.61
N PHE A 26 4.39 7.76 6.22
CA PHE A 26 4.41 6.30 6.18
C PHE A 26 3.23 5.73 6.96
N ARG A 27 2.97 6.24 8.17
CA ARG A 27 1.84 5.80 9.01
C ARG A 27 0.51 5.93 8.27
N ARG A 28 0.27 7.05 7.59
CA ARG A 28 -0.96 7.31 6.83
C ARG A 28 -1.19 6.26 5.73
N VAL A 29 -0.18 5.98 4.92
CA VAL A 29 -0.30 4.99 3.84
C VAL A 29 -0.43 3.57 4.39
N MET A 30 0.36 3.23 5.42
CA MET A 30 0.30 1.93 6.08
C MET A 30 -1.05 1.67 6.75
N ALA A 31 -1.64 2.68 7.38
CA ALA A 31 -2.95 2.59 8.04
C ALA A 31 -4.04 2.14 7.07
N VAL A 32 -4.06 2.70 5.86
CA VAL A 32 -5.07 2.33 4.84
C VAL A 32 -4.69 1.04 4.14
N ASN A 33 -3.50 0.98 3.56
CA ASN A 33 -3.14 -0.05 2.59
C ASN A 33 -2.78 -1.39 3.24
N ALA A 34 -2.27 -1.37 4.47
CA ALA A 34 -1.80 -2.56 5.18
C ALA A 34 -2.68 -2.87 6.38
N PHE A 35 -2.68 -2.01 7.40
CA PHE A 35 -3.37 -2.28 8.66
C PHE A 35 -4.89 -2.39 8.47
N GLY A 36 -5.51 -1.51 7.69
CA GLY A 36 -6.94 -1.60 7.39
C GLY A 36 -7.33 -2.92 6.73
N ALA A 37 -6.55 -3.41 5.75
CA ALA A 37 -6.80 -4.70 5.12
C ALA A 37 -6.59 -5.89 6.09
N ILE A 38 -5.58 -5.82 6.95
CA ILE A 38 -5.31 -6.82 7.98
C ILE A 38 -6.47 -6.86 8.98
N GLU A 39 -6.88 -5.73 9.53
CA GLU A 39 -7.95 -5.63 10.51
C GLU A 39 -9.28 -6.18 9.97
N VAL A 40 -9.70 -5.74 8.79
CA VAL A 40 -10.91 -6.24 8.13
C VAL A 40 -10.83 -7.76 7.94
N THR A 41 -9.68 -8.26 7.50
CA THR A 41 -9.49 -9.71 7.30
C THR A 41 -9.62 -10.47 8.60
N LEU A 42 -8.93 -10.04 9.66
CA LEU A 42 -8.95 -10.69 10.97
C LEU A 42 -10.37 -10.76 11.55
N GLN A 43 -11.13 -9.66 11.46
CA GLN A 43 -12.51 -9.61 11.95
C GLN A 43 -13.45 -10.54 11.18
N LEU A 44 -13.22 -10.71 9.86
CA LEU A 44 -14.08 -11.51 9.00
C LEU A 44 -13.65 -12.98 8.87
N LEU A 45 -12.50 -13.37 9.41
CA LEU A 45 -11.98 -14.74 9.36
C LEU A 45 -12.98 -15.81 9.81
N PRO A 46 -13.75 -15.65 10.91
CA PRO A 46 -14.73 -16.66 11.32
C PRO A 46 -15.81 -16.91 10.24
N LEU A 47 -16.25 -15.86 9.55
CA LEU A 47 -17.26 -15.95 8.48
C LEU A 47 -16.68 -16.61 7.22
N LEU A 48 -15.42 -16.29 6.89
CA LEU A 48 -14.68 -16.88 5.77
C LEU A 48 -14.46 -18.38 5.99
N LYS A 49 -14.03 -18.78 7.21
CA LYS A 49 -13.86 -20.19 7.59
C LYS A 49 -15.17 -20.97 7.46
N ARG A 50 -16.28 -20.43 8.00
CA ARG A 50 -17.61 -21.06 7.90
C ARG A 50 -18.05 -21.31 6.46
N ALA A 51 -17.67 -20.44 5.52
CA ALA A 51 -18.03 -20.57 4.11
C ALA A 51 -17.00 -21.31 3.26
N ARG A 52 -15.83 -21.66 3.81
CA ARG A 52 -14.64 -22.06 3.02
C ARG A 52 -14.38 -21.05 1.89
N GLY A 53 -14.45 -19.77 2.26
CA GLY A 53 -14.46 -18.63 1.35
C GLY A 53 -13.09 -18.31 0.75
N ARG A 54 -12.95 -17.07 0.26
CA ARG A 54 -11.69 -16.57 -0.32
C ARG A 54 -11.37 -15.14 0.09
N VAL A 55 -10.09 -14.82 0.17
CA VAL A 55 -9.56 -13.46 0.34
C VAL A 55 -8.76 -13.11 -0.90
N VAL A 56 -9.04 -11.95 -1.48
CA VAL A 56 -8.25 -11.37 -2.57
C VAL A 56 -7.67 -10.05 -2.07
N ASN A 57 -6.35 -9.96 -2.00
CA ASN A 57 -5.66 -8.75 -1.61
C ASN A 57 -5.10 -8.05 -2.85
N THR A 58 -5.40 -6.76 -2.99
CA THR A 58 -4.90 -5.94 -4.10
C THR A 58 -3.56 -5.33 -3.71
N SER A 59 -2.49 -5.92 -4.22
CA SER A 59 -1.12 -5.44 -4.05
C SER A 59 -0.76 -4.47 -5.19
N SER A 60 0.44 -4.60 -5.76
CA SER A 60 0.97 -3.86 -6.90
C SER A 60 2.25 -4.57 -7.39
N VAL A 61 2.68 -4.30 -8.62
CA VAL A 61 4.08 -4.55 -9.02
C VAL A 61 5.08 -3.92 -8.02
N LEU A 62 4.70 -2.81 -7.38
CA LEU A 62 5.49 -2.16 -6.33
C LEU A 62 5.47 -2.88 -4.96
N GLY A 63 4.76 -4.01 -4.86
CA GLY A 63 4.93 -4.98 -3.77
C GLY A 63 6.03 -6.03 -4.05
N ARG A 64 6.58 -6.04 -5.28
CA ARG A 64 7.67 -6.92 -5.70
C ARG A 64 8.99 -6.19 -5.88
N ILE A 65 8.92 -4.93 -6.29
CA ILE A 65 10.07 -4.04 -6.49
C ILE A 65 9.81 -2.66 -5.86
N SER A 66 10.86 -2.00 -5.40
CA SER A 66 10.76 -0.64 -4.86
C SER A 66 11.22 0.36 -5.91
N ALA A 67 10.28 1.11 -6.49
CA ALA A 67 10.58 2.15 -7.49
C ALA A 67 10.25 3.57 -7.00
N ASN A 68 9.46 3.70 -5.94
CA ASN A 68 9.01 4.98 -5.40
C ASN A 68 9.41 5.08 -3.92
N GLY A 69 9.73 6.30 -3.46
CA GLY A 69 9.84 6.60 -2.04
C GLY A 69 8.47 6.86 -1.38
N GLY A 70 8.48 6.99 -0.06
CA GLY A 70 7.26 7.07 0.75
C GLY A 70 6.62 5.72 1.05
N GLY A 71 5.39 5.74 1.60
CA GLY A 71 4.78 4.57 2.22
C GLY A 71 4.19 3.53 1.25
N TYR A 72 4.02 3.86 -0.03
CA TYR A 72 3.28 2.98 -0.95
C TYR A 72 3.95 1.62 -1.16
N CYS A 73 5.21 1.59 -1.60
CA CYS A 73 5.96 0.34 -1.82
C CYS A 73 5.97 -0.50 -0.54
N ILE A 74 6.34 0.12 0.60
CA ILE A 74 6.40 -0.55 1.91
C ILE A 74 5.06 -1.20 2.25
N SER A 75 3.95 -0.48 2.04
CA SER A 75 2.62 -1.03 2.30
C SER A 75 2.24 -2.20 1.40
N LYS A 76 2.68 -2.20 0.14
CA LYS A 76 2.41 -3.29 -0.81
C LYS A 76 3.26 -4.52 -0.50
N PHE A 77 4.54 -4.35 -0.16
CA PHE A 77 5.37 -5.44 0.38
C PHE A 77 4.78 -6.04 1.67
N CYS A 78 4.22 -5.22 2.56
CA CYS A 78 3.54 -5.70 3.75
C CYS A 78 2.34 -6.61 3.41
N ILE A 79 1.53 -6.21 2.42
CA ILE A 79 0.41 -7.02 1.95
C ILE A 79 0.84 -8.32 1.27
N GLU A 80 1.97 -8.35 0.55
CA GLU A 80 2.55 -9.60 0.04
C GLU A 80 2.82 -10.58 1.20
N ALA A 81 3.61 -10.14 2.18
CA ALA A 81 4.00 -10.98 3.31
C ALA A 81 2.80 -11.42 4.17
N PHE A 82 1.84 -10.52 4.39
CA PHE A 82 0.59 -10.83 5.08
C PHE A 82 -0.21 -11.90 4.33
N SER A 83 -0.35 -11.74 3.01
CA SER A 83 -1.11 -12.68 2.18
C SER A 83 -0.48 -14.07 2.15
N ASP A 84 0.85 -14.16 2.11
CA ASP A 84 1.56 -15.43 2.16
C ASP A 84 1.40 -16.14 3.51
N SER A 85 1.46 -15.39 4.61
CA SER A 85 1.21 -15.92 5.95
C SER A 85 -0.24 -16.41 6.09
N LEU A 86 -1.20 -15.55 5.74
CA LEU A 86 -2.63 -15.86 5.79
C LEU A 86 -2.97 -17.11 4.96
N ARG A 87 -2.38 -17.25 3.77
CA ARG A 87 -2.59 -18.42 2.90
C ARG A 87 -2.17 -19.72 3.57
N ARG A 88 -1.02 -19.72 4.25
CA ARG A 88 -0.51 -20.91 4.96
C ARG A 88 -1.40 -21.24 6.16
N ASP A 89 -1.71 -20.25 6.99
CA ASP A 89 -2.49 -20.44 8.20
C ASP A 89 -3.91 -20.92 7.91
N MET A 90 -4.52 -20.40 6.83
CA MET A 90 -5.92 -20.66 6.51
C MET A 90 -6.15 -21.89 5.63
N ARG A 91 -5.07 -22.52 5.13
CA ARG A 91 -5.13 -23.68 4.23
C ARG A 91 -5.99 -24.82 4.78
N HIS A 92 -5.82 -25.16 6.07
CA HIS A 92 -6.55 -26.27 6.70
C HIS A 92 -8.07 -26.00 6.80
N PHE A 93 -8.47 -24.73 6.85
CA PHE A 93 -9.88 -24.33 6.91
C PHE A 93 -10.54 -24.23 5.52
N GLY A 94 -9.80 -24.51 4.44
CA GLY A 94 -10.29 -24.43 3.08
C GLY A 94 -10.51 -23.01 2.56
N VAL A 95 -9.98 -21.99 3.25
CA VAL A 95 -10.05 -20.60 2.79
C VAL A 95 -8.89 -20.33 1.82
N LYS A 96 -9.21 -19.84 0.63
CA LYS A 96 -8.22 -19.55 -0.42
C LYS A 96 -7.77 -18.09 -0.34
N VAL A 97 -6.48 -17.82 -0.57
CA VAL A 97 -5.93 -16.47 -0.54
C VAL A 97 -5.16 -16.20 -1.83
N SER A 98 -5.53 -15.15 -2.55
CA SER A 98 -4.90 -14.71 -3.80
C SER A 98 -4.46 -13.25 -3.70
N ILE A 99 -3.42 -12.92 -4.45
CA ILE A 99 -2.90 -11.56 -4.57
C ILE A 99 -3.11 -11.13 -6.02
N VAL A 100 -3.54 -9.89 -6.22
CA VAL A 100 -3.56 -9.24 -7.53
C VAL A 100 -2.50 -8.16 -7.51
N GLU A 101 -1.63 -8.13 -8.52
CA GLU A 101 -0.52 -7.19 -8.64
C GLU A 101 -0.66 -6.31 -9.88
N PRO A 102 -1.49 -5.25 -9.85
CA PRO A 102 -1.63 -4.36 -10.99
C PRO A 102 -0.32 -3.60 -11.28
N GLY A 103 -0.06 -3.37 -12.56
CA GLY A 103 0.89 -2.37 -13.03
C GLY A 103 0.29 -0.96 -13.03
N PHE A 104 0.78 -0.11 -13.93
CA PHE A 104 0.28 1.27 -14.06
C PHE A 104 -1.05 1.28 -14.84
N PHE A 105 -2.17 1.41 -14.11
CA PHE A 105 -3.52 1.50 -14.68
C PHE A 105 -4.10 2.89 -14.47
N LYS A 106 -4.82 3.42 -15.47
CA LYS A 106 -5.46 4.74 -15.39
C LYS A 106 -6.50 4.78 -14.25
N THR A 107 -6.08 5.33 -13.11
CA THR A 107 -6.88 5.52 -11.89
C THR A 107 -6.40 6.77 -11.16
N ASN A 108 -7.14 7.23 -10.15
CA ASN A 108 -6.72 8.37 -9.33
C ASN A 108 -5.42 8.11 -8.54
N VAL A 109 -5.05 6.84 -8.32
CA VAL A 109 -3.81 6.47 -7.62
C VAL A 109 -2.57 6.76 -8.48
N THR A 110 -2.72 6.71 -9.80
CA THR A 110 -1.67 6.94 -10.79
C THR A 110 -1.81 8.28 -11.49
N ASP A 111 -2.65 9.17 -10.98
CA ASP A 111 -2.92 10.47 -11.59
C ASP A 111 -1.67 11.35 -11.50
N LEU A 112 -1.07 11.67 -12.65
CA LEU A 112 0.22 12.36 -12.72
C LEU A 112 0.14 13.76 -12.13
N ASP A 113 -0.97 14.48 -12.36
CA ASP A 113 -1.18 15.82 -11.83
C ASP A 113 -1.22 15.81 -10.29
N SER A 114 -1.94 14.85 -9.70
CA SER A 114 -1.98 14.66 -8.24
C SER A 114 -0.61 14.28 -7.66
N LEU A 115 0.16 13.44 -8.34
CA LEU A 115 1.50 13.04 -7.91
C LEU A 115 2.47 14.22 -7.98
N GLU A 116 2.45 14.97 -9.07
CA GLU A 116 3.28 16.17 -9.24
C GLU A 116 2.93 17.23 -8.19
N ALA A 117 1.65 17.50 -7.96
CA ALA A 117 1.21 18.42 -6.92
C ALA A 117 1.68 17.98 -5.52
N SER A 118 1.60 16.67 -5.22
CA SER A 118 2.11 16.13 -3.94
C SER A 118 3.62 16.30 -3.81
N LEU A 119 4.39 16.16 -4.89
CA LEU A 119 5.84 16.35 -4.89
C LEU A 119 6.21 17.83 -4.71
N ARG A 120 5.52 18.74 -5.43
CA ARG A 120 5.70 20.19 -5.31
C ARG A 120 5.45 20.68 -3.89
N GLN A 121 4.33 20.26 -3.30
CA GLN A 121 4.00 20.60 -1.92
C GLN A 121 5.07 20.15 -0.92
N ARG A 122 5.72 19.00 -1.17
CA ARG A 122 6.81 18.51 -0.31
C ARG A 122 8.06 19.33 -0.44
N TRP A 123 8.49 19.57 -1.68
CA TRP A 123 9.66 20.38 -1.97
C TRP A 123 9.60 21.75 -1.30
N GLU A 124 8.43 22.39 -1.35
CA GLU A 124 8.18 23.70 -0.71
C GLU A 124 8.25 23.68 0.81
N ARG A 125 8.04 22.51 1.44
CA ARG A 125 8.03 22.33 2.89
C ARG A 125 9.36 21.84 3.46
N LEU A 126 10.33 21.53 2.61
CA LEU A 126 11.65 21.08 3.08
C LEU A 126 12.34 22.20 3.86
N GLU A 127 13.07 21.80 4.88
CA GLU A 127 13.99 22.69 5.57
C GLU A 127 14.98 23.31 4.55
N PRO A 128 15.30 24.61 4.64
CA PRO A 128 16.16 25.28 3.67
C PRO A 128 17.51 24.58 3.48
N ALA A 129 18.07 24.01 4.54
CA ALA A 129 19.32 23.24 4.49
C ALA A 129 19.18 21.98 3.62
N THR A 130 18.10 21.21 3.81
CA THR A 130 17.79 20.04 2.98
C THR A 130 17.52 20.46 1.55
N ARG A 131 16.68 21.47 1.30
CA ARG A 131 16.42 21.94 -0.07
C ARG A 131 17.71 22.38 -0.79
N SER A 132 18.61 23.04 -0.07
CA SER A 132 19.91 23.47 -0.60
C SER A 132 20.85 22.29 -0.91
N SER A 133 20.78 21.18 -0.17
CA SER A 133 21.61 19.99 -0.42
C SER A 133 21.26 19.28 -1.74
N TYR A 134 20.01 19.40 -2.19
CA TYR A 134 19.55 18.92 -3.50
C TYR A 134 19.99 19.85 -4.65
N GLY A 135 20.25 21.14 -4.37
CA GLY A 135 20.63 22.15 -5.35
C GLY A 135 19.43 22.77 -6.10
N GLU A 136 19.67 23.92 -6.75
CA GLU A 136 18.61 24.72 -7.38
C GLU A 136 17.97 24.07 -8.62
N HIS A 137 18.59 23.04 -9.19
CA HIS A 137 18.14 22.38 -10.42
C HIS A 137 17.47 21.02 -10.19
N PHE A 138 17.35 20.55 -8.94
CA PHE A 138 16.79 19.23 -8.67
C PHE A 138 15.28 19.16 -8.94
N PHE A 139 14.57 20.25 -8.69
CA PHE A 139 13.11 20.29 -8.73
C PHE A 139 12.57 21.53 -9.43
#